data_AF-A0A0F9S1C2-F1
#
_entry.id   AF-A0A0F9S1C2-F1
#
_cell.length_a   1.000
_cell.length_b   1.000
_cell.length_c   1.000
_cell.angle_alpha   90.00
_cell.angle_beta   90.00
_cell.angle_gamma   90.00
#
_symmetry.space_group_name_H-M   'P 1'
#
loop_
_entity.id
_entity.type
_entity.pdbx_description
1 polymer ?
#
loop_
_entity_poly.entity_id
_entity_poly.type
_entity_poly.pdbx_seq_one_letter_code
_entity_poly.pdbx_strand_id
1 'polypeptide(L)'
;MHISLRTVLCLPFLALAACEDMSATGSSDPQGPSKRSCIRAVETHTGISGATINTTIPIVETGQHIIDLPGSPSWTCYTDETGAARELIETRLG
;
A
#
# COMPACT_ATOMS: atom_id res chain seq x y z
N MET A 1 40.38 -49.56 5.03
CA MET A 1 39.07 -49.02 4.59
C MET A 1 38.93 -47.63 5.20
N HIS A 2 39.21 -46.58 4.42
CA HIS A 2 39.08 -45.21 4.88
C HIS A 2 37.85 -44.59 4.22
N ILE A 3 36.80 -44.42 5.01
CA ILE A 3 35.58 -43.68 4.65
C ILE A 3 35.87 -42.23 5.00
N SER A 4 36.11 -41.38 3.99
CA SER A 4 36.08 -39.93 4.16
C SER A 4 34.88 -39.37 3.41
N LEU A 5 33.96 -38.88 4.22
CA LEU A 5 32.62 -38.40 3.94
C LEU A 5 32.68 -37.15 3.03
N ARG A 6 32.06 -37.22 1.85
CA ARG A 6 31.81 -36.07 0.97
C ARG A 6 30.79 -35.15 1.65
N THR A 7 31.22 -34.03 2.22
CA THR A 7 30.35 -32.92 2.60
C THR A 7 29.90 -32.18 1.33
N VAL A 8 28.84 -32.67 0.70
CA VAL A 8 28.08 -31.92 -0.30
C VAL A 8 27.28 -30.86 0.45
N LEU A 9 27.78 -29.63 0.44
CA LEU A 9 27.09 -28.49 1.02
C LEU A 9 26.03 -28.02 0.02
N CYS A 10 24.86 -28.66 0.06
CA CYS A 10 23.66 -28.17 -0.60
C CYS A 10 23.25 -26.86 0.09
N LEU A 11 23.52 -25.72 -0.54
CA LEU A 11 22.84 -24.46 -0.25
C LEU A 11 21.50 -24.49 -0.97
N PRO A 12 20.35 -24.65 -0.27
CA PRO A 12 19.09 -24.25 -0.86
C PRO A 12 19.09 -22.72 -0.89
N PHE A 13 19.28 -22.14 -2.07
CA PHE A 13 18.80 -20.79 -2.33
C PHE A 13 17.29 -20.83 -2.13
N LEU A 14 16.85 -20.37 -0.96
CA LEU A 14 15.47 -19.96 -0.71
C LEU A 14 15.15 -18.90 -1.76
N ALA A 15 14.53 -19.34 -2.84
CA ALA A 15 13.83 -18.46 -3.75
C ALA A 15 12.78 -17.74 -2.91
N LEU A 16 13.05 -16.47 -2.58
CA LEU A 16 12.02 -15.53 -2.19
C LEU A 16 11.13 -15.38 -3.43
N ALA A 17 10.16 -16.28 -3.57
CA ALA A 17 8.93 -15.96 -4.24
C ALA A 17 8.29 -14.85 -3.38
N ALA A 18 8.64 -13.60 -3.68
CA ALA A 18 7.83 -12.47 -3.31
C ALA A 18 6.52 -12.63 -4.07
N CYS A 19 5.65 -13.42 -3.47
CA CYS A 19 4.22 -13.44 -3.69
C CYS A 19 3.72 -12.08 -3.25
N GLU A 20 3.63 -11.13 -4.18
CA GLU A 20 2.54 -10.18 -4.12
C GLU A 20 1.68 -10.50 -5.34
N ASP A 21 0.83 -11.51 -5.17
CA ASP A 21 -0.38 -11.63 -5.95
C ASP A 21 -1.10 -10.27 -5.86
N MET A 22 -0.93 -9.42 -6.89
CA MET A 22 -1.91 -8.41 -7.25
C MET A 22 -3.19 -9.13 -7.70
N SER A 23 -3.79 -9.86 -6.77
CA SER A 23 -5.18 -10.26 -6.88
C SER A 23 -5.97 -8.97 -6.68
N ALA A 24 -6.28 -8.34 -7.81
CA ALA A 24 -7.34 -7.37 -7.95
C ALA A 24 -8.64 -8.06 -7.53
N THR A 25 -8.86 -8.19 -6.21
CA THR A 25 -10.12 -8.62 -5.64
C THR A 25 -11.11 -7.49 -5.79
N GLY A 26 -11.74 -7.43 -6.97
CA GLY A 26 -13.18 -7.39 -7.11
C GLY A 26 -14.01 -6.43 -6.25
N SER A 27 -13.49 -5.27 -5.85
CA SER A 27 -14.38 -4.17 -5.52
C SER A 27 -14.67 -3.44 -6.83
N SER A 28 -15.93 -3.48 -7.27
CA SER A 28 -16.51 -2.48 -8.16
C SER A 28 -16.62 -1.14 -7.42
N ASP A 29 -15.50 -0.72 -6.83
CA ASP A 29 -15.33 0.60 -6.28
C ASP A 29 -15.01 1.51 -7.47
N PRO A 30 -15.85 2.52 -7.77
CA PRO A 30 -15.59 3.46 -8.86
C PRO A 30 -14.27 4.23 -8.67
N GLN A 31 -13.64 4.10 -7.51
CA GLN A 31 -12.37 4.70 -7.20
C GLN A 31 -11.24 4.04 -8.00
N GLY A 32 -10.58 4.84 -8.84
CA GLY A 32 -9.42 4.41 -9.64
C GLY A 32 -8.28 3.82 -8.80
N PRO A 33 -7.29 3.16 -9.44
CA PRO A 33 -6.25 2.40 -8.75
C PRO A 33 -5.46 3.22 -7.71
N SER A 34 -5.18 4.49 -8.00
CA SER A 34 -4.46 5.39 -7.09
C SER A 34 -5.21 5.66 -5.77
N LYS A 35 -6.53 5.89 -5.87
CA LYS A 35 -7.40 6.09 -4.71
C LYS A 35 -7.42 4.86 -3.81
N ARG A 36 -7.54 3.67 -4.40
CA ARG A 36 -7.50 2.40 -3.64
C ARG A 36 -6.15 2.19 -2.97
N SER A 37 -5.05 2.51 -3.66
CA SER A 37 -3.71 2.43 -3.08
C SER A 37 -3.60 3.33 -1.84
N CYS A 38 -4.07 4.58 -1.94
CA CYS A 38 -4.05 5.52 -0.82
C CYS A 38 -4.95 5.13 0.35
N ILE A 39 -6.18 4.66 0.09
CA ILE A 39 -7.08 4.12 1.14
C ILE A 39 -6.35 3.02 1.90
N ARG A 40 -5.83 2.01 1.19
CA ARG A 40 -5.11 0.89 1.81
C ARG A 40 -3.89 1.35 2.59
N ALA A 41 -3.12 2.28 2.05
CA ALA A 41 -1.92 2.80 2.71
C ALA A 41 -2.27 3.51 4.03
N VAL A 42 -3.32 4.34 4.05
CA VAL A 42 -3.77 5.04 5.26
C VAL A 42 -4.34 4.08 6.29
N GLU A 43 -5.17 3.12 5.89
CA GLU A 43 -5.68 2.10 6.82
C GLU A 43 -4.55 1.26 7.42
N THR A 44 -3.55 0.89 6.60
CA THR A 44 -2.36 0.17 7.06
C THR A 44 -1.51 1.01 8.01
N HIS A 45 -1.34 2.30 7.71
CA HIS A 45 -0.54 3.21 8.52
C HIS A 45 -1.17 3.50 9.88
N THR A 46 -2.49 3.68 9.93
CA THR A 46 -3.21 4.10 11.12
C THR A 46 -3.81 2.93 11.93
N GLY A 47 -4.01 1.78 11.29
CA GLY A 47 -4.73 0.65 11.88
C GLY A 47 -6.25 0.85 11.96
N ILE A 48 -6.79 1.93 11.38
CA ILE A 48 -8.22 2.24 11.37
C ILE A 48 -8.79 1.84 10.01
N SER A 49 -9.86 1.05 10.01
CA SER A 49 -10.57 0.66 8.78
C SER A 49 -11.76 1.58 8.49
N GLY A 50 -12.22 1.54 7.25
CA GLY A 50 -13.33 2.36 6.77
C GLY A 50 -12.88 3.70 6.21
N ALA A 51 -11.65 3.76 5.69
CA ALA A 51 -11.13 4.96 5.06
C ALA A 51 -11.86 5.26 3.73
N THR A 52 -12.14 6.54 3.46
CA THR A 52 -12.85 6.98 2.25
C THR A 52 -12.18 8.17 1.60
N ILE A 53 -12.27 8.33 0.28
CA ILE A 53 -11.77 9.55 -0.38
C ILE A 53 -12.64 10.75 -0.02
N ASN A 54 -12.02 11.79 0.51
CA ASN A 54 -12.62 13.10 0.66
C ASN A 54 -12.70 13.77 -0.72
N THR A 55 -13.91 14.06 -1.18
CA THR A 55 -14.17 14.76 -2.45
C THR A 55 -14.65 16.20 -2.26
N THR A 56 -14.75 16.64 -1.00
CA THR A 56 -15.23 17.98 -0.64
C THR A 56 -14.10 19.01 -0.67
N ILE A 57 -12.87 18.57 -0.41
CA ILE A 57 -11.68 19.44 -0.50
C ILE A 57 -11.19 19.40 -1.95
N PRO A 58 -11.13 20.55 -2.64
CA PRO A 58 -10.63 20.59 -4.02
C PRO A 58 -9.12 20.35 -4.03
N ILE A 59 -8.69 19.37 -4.82
CA ILE A 59 -7.28 19.05 -5.06
C ILE A 59 -6.95 19.38 -6.51
N VAL A 60 -5.85 20.11 -6.72
CA VAL A 60 -5.41 20.49 -8.07
C VAL A 60 -4.24 19.64 -8.55
N GLU A 61 -3.49 19.04 -7.63
CA GLU A 61 -2.35 18.18 -7.88
C GLU A 61 -2.77 16.76 -8.32
N THR A 62 -2.16 16.29 -9.40
CA THR A 62 -2.33 14.89 -9.84
C THR A 62 -1.62 13.96 -8.85
N GLY A 63 -2.27 12.84 -8.52
CA GLY A 63 -1.72 11.87 -7.58
C GLY A 63 -1.87 12.26 -6.11
N GLN A 64 -2.46 13.42 -5.80
CA GLN A 64 -2.82 13.78 -4.43
C GLN A 64 -4.27 13.39 -4.14
N HIS A 65 -4.48 12.74 -2.99
CA HIS A 65 -5.77 12.26 -2.52
C HIS A 65 -5.92 12.55 -1.04
N ILE A 66 -7.05 13.14 -0.62
CA ILE A 66 -7.38 13.26 0.80
C ILE A 66 -8.25 12.08 1.21
N ILE A 67 -7.88 11.45 2.31
CA ILE A 67 -8.47 10.25 2.87
C ILE A 67 -9.07 10.59 4.23
N ASP A 68 -10.38 10.46 4.37
CA ASP A 68 -11.07 10.58 5.66
C ASP A 68 -11.05 9.26 6.39
N LEU A 69 -10.89 9.32 7.71
CA LEU A 69 -10.98 8.19 8.62
C LEU A 69 -12.09 8.43 9.65
N PRO A 70 -12.84 7.40 10.04
CA PRO A 70 -13.87 7.54 11.06
C PRO A 70 -13.25 7.91 12.42
N GLY A 71 -13.61 9.08 12.95
CA GLY A 71 -13.18 9.53 14.28
C GLY A 71 -11.69 9.90 14.39
N SER A 72 -11.02 10.18 13.27
CA SER A 72 -9.59 10.47 13.18
C SER A 72 -9.34 11.61 12.20
N PRO A 73 -8.22 12.37 12.30
CA PRO A 73 -7.87 13.36 11.30
C PRO A 73 -7.74 12.74 9.89
N SER A 74 -8.07 13.54 8.88
CA SER A 74 -7.89 13.15 7.47
C SER A 74 -6.41 13.09 7.10
N TRP A 75 -6.08 12.32 6.07
CA TRP A 75 -4.71 12.11 5.58
C TRP A 75 -4.59 12.52 4.12
N THR A 76 -3.55 13.26 3.80
CA THR A 76 -3.16 13.57 2.42
C THR A 76 -2.20 12.48 1.98
N CYS A 77 -2.57 11.76 0.94
CA CYS A 77 -1.77 10.72 0.31
C CYS A 77 -1.29 11.20 -1.06
N TYR A 78 -0.01 11.01 -1.35
CA TYR A 78 0.57 11.23 -2.67
C TYR A 78 0.94 9.91 -3.33
N THR A 79 0.68 9.78 -4.62
CA THR A 79 1.05 8.62 -5.43
C THR A 79 2.16 8.94 -6.43
N ASP A 80 2.91 7.91 -6.84
CA ASP A 80 3.81 8.00 -7.99
C ASP A 80 3.07 7.93 -9.33
N GLU A 81 3.81 7.94 -10.45
CA GLU A 81 3.27 7.84 -11.80
C GLU A 81 2.52 6.53 -12.09
N THR A 82 2.72 5.49 -11.28
CA THR A 82 2.00 4.21 -11.40
C THR A 82 0.68 4.20 -10.62
N GLY A 83 0.46 5.23 -9.80
CA GLY A 83 -0.67 5.31 -8.88
C GLY A 83 -0.41 4.57 -7.56
N ALA A 84 0.82 4.18 -7.25
CA ALA A 84 1.13 3.58 -5.95
C ALA A 84 1.34 4.68 -4.89
N ALA A 85 0.78 4.50 -3.69
CA ALA A 85 0.97 5.42 -2.58
C ALA A 85 2.44 5.49 -2.16
N ARG A 86 2.97 6.70 -2.04
CA ARG A 86 4.38 7.00 -1.76
C ARG A 86 4.60 7.77 -0.47
N GLU A 87 3.66 8.63 -0.12
CA GLU A 87 3.77 9.54 1.02
C GLU A 87 2.40 9.75 1.66
N LEU A 88 2.38 9.78 2.99
CA LEU A 88 1.19 10.03 3.81
C LEU A 88 1.51 11.17 4.78
N ILE A 89 0.69 12.21 4.76
CA ILE A 89 0.80 13.37 5.64
C ILE A 89 -0.53 13.59 6.33
N GLU A 90 -0.55 13.75 7.65
CA GLU A 90 -1.76 14.15 8.35
C GLU A 90 -2.23 15.51 7.83
N THR A 91 -3.47 15.59 7.36
CA THR A 91 -4.03 16.80 6.76
C THR A 91 -4.33 17.80 7.85
N ARG A 92 -3.60 18.92 7.85
CA ARG A 92 -3.88 20.06 8.72
C ARG A 92 -4.59 21.14 7.92
N LEU A 93 -5.90 21.24 8.10
CA LEU A 93 -6.67 22.40 7.66
C LEU A 93 -6.48 23.49 8.71
N GLY A 94 -5.85 24.59 8.32
CA GLY A 94 -5.60 25.75 9.19
C GLY A 94 -6.85 26.54 9.52
#